data_AF-A0A6A4FEY2-F1
#
_entry.id   AF-A0A6A4FEY2-F1
#
_cell.length_a   1.000
_cell.length_b   1.000
_cell.length_c   1.000
_cell.angle_alpha   90.00
_cell.angle_beta   90.00
_cell.angle_gamma   90.00
#
_symmetry.space_group_name_H-M   'P 1'
#
loop_
_entity.id
_entity.type
_entity.pdbx_description
1 polymer ?
#
loop_
_entity_poly.entity_id
_entity_poly.type
_entity_poly.pdbx_seq_one_letter_code
_entity_poly.pdbx_strand_id
1 'polypeptide(L)'
;MVCTVCGGAEPHKMRYRLLECSSDTCYEASDMKCAWRGKLLTCLQTHLISIYEIGERTIDATAPKRIKLTETQKAFCREMAENHLRPMRIRHALSRKFSTPLDALPSLKAVQNFVNHYARTYLENHDRVDELRKWIHARNYTGAEEITQPFTFGWELDGVGKPVVGNGLDERPFIIGISTKALILRMLLLPDRFILHIDATYKMNYREYPVVVIGVSDRSRGFHVVALFIVSQETQPVFEAVLRSLCRMFYWITQKELIVTYAMADADQAQYNALQSVFGRNPHFHPLMCFFHGMEKVQKAIKGFPSLVASAVVRDVYDLHFARSHTEFMQLRERILKAWNADPMLLAFSQYMTGQ
;
A
#
# COMPACT_ATOMS: atom_id res chain seq x y z
N MET A 1 52.45 -14.88 10.96
CA MET A 1 52.52 -16.07 10.07
C MET A 1 52.59 -15.59 8.64
N VAL A 2 53.52 -16.14 7.86
CA VAL A 2 53.64 -15.91 6.41
C VAL A 2 52.34 -16.38 5.74
N CYS A 3 51.84 -15.62 4.76
CA CYS A 3 50.63 -16.00 4.04
C CYS A 3 50.90 -17.22 3.15
N THR A 4 50.24 -18.33 3.45
CA THR A 4 50.41 -19.60 2.73
C THR A 4 49.73 -19.62 1.36
N VAL A 5 48.95 -18.60 1.02
CA VAL A 5 48.22 -18.50 -0.26
C VAL A 5 49.03 -17.76 -1.33
N CYS A 6 49.77 -16.70 -0.96
CA CYS A 6 50.52 -15.90 -1.94
C CYS A 6 52.05 -15.88 -1.69
N GLY A 7 52.56 -16.56 -0.67
CA GLY A 7 53.99 -16.71 -0.42
C GLY A 7 54.74 -15.42 -0.06
N GLY A 8 54.03 -14.33 0.24
CA GLY A 8 54.63 -13.03 0.53
C GLY A 8 55.36 -13.02 1.88
N ALA A 9 56.56 -12.45 1.90
CA ALA A 9 57.43 -12.40 3.09
C ALA A 9 56.86 -11.56 4.25
N GLU A 10 55.97 -10.61 3.95
CA GLU A 10 55.33 -9.74 4.95
C GLU A 10 54.04 -10.37 5.53
N PRO A 11 53.85 -10.35 6.87
CA PRO A 11 52.65 -10.88 7.50
C PRO A 11 51.40 -10.07 7.13
N HIS A 12 50.36 -10.73 6.59
CA HIS A 12 49.06 -10.12 6.32
C HIS A 12 47.90 -11.08 6.59
N LYS A 13 46.67 -10.54 6.65
CA LYS A 13 45.47 -11.27 7.06
C LYS A 13 44.94 -12.16 5.93
N MET A 14 44.60 -13.41 6.28
CA MET A 14 43.88 -14.34 5.41
C MET A 14 42.45 -14.52 5.93
N ARG A 15 41.48 -14.68 5.02
CA ARG A 15 40.11 -15.04 5.37
C ARG A 15 39.91 -16.53 5.15
N TYR A 16 39.41 -17.18 6.18
CA TYR A 16 39.09 -18.61 6.20
C TYR A 16 37.59 -18.82 6.09
N ARG A 17 37.15 -19.71 5.18
CA ARG A 17 35.76 -20.16 5.08
C ARG A 17 35.68 -21.66 4.87
N LEU A 18 34.84 -22.31 5.65
CA LEU A 18 34.42 -23.70 5.41
C LEU A 18 33.16 -23.70 4.57
N LEU A 19 33.10 -24.61 3.61
CA LEU A 19 31.97 -24.83 2.72
C LEU A 19 31.43 -26.25 2.96
N GLU A 20 30.11 -26.35 2.97
CA GLU A 20 29.38 -27.61 2.90
C GLU A 20 28.50 -27.63 1.65
N CYS A 21 28.16 -28.83 1.18
CA CYS A 21 27.29 -29.00 0.03
C CYS A 21 25.84 -28.62 0.39
N SER A 22 25.24 -27.73 -0.40
CA SER A 22 23.85 -27.28 -0.25
C SER A 22 22.98 -27.60 -1.48
N SER A 23 23.35 -28.63 -2.24
CA SER A 23 22.65 -29.00 -3.47
C SER A 23 21.43 -29.86 -3.15
N ASP A 24 20.24 -29.40 -3.55
CA ASP A 24 18.98 -30.13 -3.36
C ASP A 24 19.03 -31.50 -4.06
N THR A 25 19.67 -31.58 -5.23
CA THR A 25 19.91 -32.85 -5.94
C THR A 25 20.79 -33.84 -5.18
N CYS A 26 21.74 -33.38 -4.36
CA CYS A 26 22.55 -34.27 -3.52
C CYS A 26 21.78 -34.70 -2.26
N TYR A 27 20.80 -33.92 -1.82
CA TYR A 27 19.93 -34.25 -0.69
C TYR A 27 18.87 -35.26 -1.09
N GLU A 28 18.30 -35.14 -2.29
CA GLU A 28 17.29 -36.10 -2.81
C GLU A 28 17.90 -37.45 -3.20
N ALA A 29 19.20 -37.50 -3.50
CA ALA A 29 19.89 -38.71 -3.94
C ALA A 29 20.28 -39.68 -2.81
N SER A 30 20.33 -39.20 -1.56
CA SER A 30 20.71 -40.00 -0.40
C SER A 30 20.21 -39.35 0.89
N ASP A 31 19.64 -40.15 1.79
CA ASP A 31 19.24 -39.70 3.14
C ASP A 31 20.43 -39.29 4.03
N MET A 32 21.67 -39.56 3.60
CA MET A 32 22.88 -39.11 4.29
C MET A 32 23.40 -37.78 3.74
N LYS A 33 23.82 -36.88 4.65
CA LYS A 33 24.44 -35.60 4.28
C LYS A 33 25.64 -35.81 3.36
N CYS A 34 25.67 -35.06 2.26
CA CYS A 34 26.76 -35.10 1.29
C CYS A 34 28.13 -34.93 1.96
N ALA A 35 29.05 -35.85 1.65
CA ALA A 35 30.38 -35.95 2.25
C ALA A 35 31.34 -34.85 1.77
N TRP A 36 31.02 -34.16 0.66
CA TRP A 36 31.85 -33.08 0.13
C TRP A 36 31.96 -31.92 1.12
N ARG A 37 33.20 -31.48 1.37
CA ARG A 37 33.53 -30.30 2.15
C ARG A 37 34.60 -29.50 1.41
N GLY A 38 34.43 -28.19 1.39
CA GLY A 38 35.39 -27.25 0.81
C GLY A 38 36.00 -26.36 1.88
N LYS A 39 37.25 -25.96 1.67
CA LYS A 39 37.92 -24.94 2.47
C LYS A 39 38.47 -23.89 1.52
N LEU A 40 38.01 -22.65 1.68
CA LEU A 40 38.56 -21.48 1.01
C LEU A 40 39.53 -20.75 1.93
N LEU A 41 40.72 -20.50 1.39
CA LEU A 41 41.66 -19.53 1.93
C LEU A 41 41.79 -18.38 0.94
N THR A 42 41.43 -17.17 1.39
CA THR A 42 41.56 -15.95 0.59
C THR A 42 42.63 -15.05 1.20
N CYS A 43 43.63 -14.70 0.41
CA CYS A 43 44.54 -13.61 0.74
C CYS A 43 43.80 -12.28 0.62
N LEU A 44 43.72 -11.48 1.69
CA LEU A 44 42.99 -10.21 1.66
C LEU A 44 43.76 -9.08 0.94
N GLN A 45 45.02 -9.31 0.57
CA GLN A 45 45.87 -8.31 -0.09
C GLN A 45 45.94 -8.53 -1.61
N THR A 46 46.17 -9.77 -2.04
CA THR A 46 46.26 -10.11 -3.48
C THR A 46 44.96 -10.65 -4.06
N HIS A 47 43.96 -10.91 -3.22
CA HIS A 47 42.71 -11.58 -3.59
C HIS A 47 42.88 -12.96 -4.23
N LEU A 48 44.08 -13.56 -4.13
CA LEU A 48 44.30 -14.95 -4.50
C LEU A 48 43.50 -15.87 -3.59
N ILE A 49 42.89 -16.90 -4.20
CA ILE A 49 42.03 -17.86 -3.53
C ILE A 49 42.57 -19.25 -3.80
N SER A 50 42.87 -19.98 -2.73
CA SER A 50 43.13 -21.42 -2.78
C SER A 50 41.91 -22.18 -2.27
N ILE A 51 41.47 -23.15 -3.04
CA ILE A 51 40.34 -24.03 -2.70
C ILE A 51 40.90 -25.42 -2.43
N TYR A 52 40.57 -25.97 -1.27
CA TYR A 52 40.89 -27.34 -0.90
C TYR A 52 39.58 -28.09 -0.72
N GLU A 53 39.46 -29.25 -1.34
CA GLU A 53 38.23 -30.05 -1.32
C GLU A 53 38.54 -31.43 -0.74
N ILE A 54 37.59 -31.97 0.03
CA ILE A 54 37.65 -33.34 0.55
C ILE A 54 36.27 -33.99 0.42
N GLY A 55 36.26 -35.27 0.04
CA GLY A 55 35.06 -36.05 -0.22
C GLY A 55 34.50 -35.83 -1.64
N GLU A 56 33.82 -36.84 -2.16
CA GLU A 56 33.16 -36.78 -3.47
C GLU A 56 31.70 -36.32 -3.34
N ARG A 57 31.16 -35.71 -4.39
CA ARG A 57 29.73 -35.36 -4.46
C ARG A 57 28.94 -36.58 -4.92
N THR A 58 27.75 -36.78 -4.32
CA THR A 58 26.89 -37.95 -4.58
C THR A 58 26.40 -38.02 -6.04
N ILE A 59 26.26 -36.87 -6.70
CA ILE A 59 25.92 -36.76 -8.12
C ILE A 59 26.72 -35.58 -8.72
N ASP A 60 27.27 -35.78 -9.92
CA ASP A 60 28.02 -34.77 -10.67
C ASP A 60 27.08 -33.83 -11.47
N ALA A 61 25.97 -33.41 -10.85
CA ALA A 61 24.96 -32.58 -11.49
C ALA A 61 25.30 -31.08 -11.33
N THR A 62 25.35 -30.36 -12.45
CA THR A 62 25.47 -28.90 -12.45
C THR A 62 24.15 -28.25 -12.02
N ALA A 63 24.21 -27.26 -11.13
CA ALA A 63 23.03 -26.54 -10.66
C ALA A 63 22.21 -25.95 -11.83
N PRO A 64 20.86 -25.93 -11.77
CA PRO A 64 20.03 -25.38 -12.82
C PRO A 64 20.39 -23.91 -13.08
N LYS A 65 20.69 -23.58 -14.34
CA LYS A 65 21.09 -22.22 -14.75
C LYS A 65 19.93 -21.27 -14.50
N ARG A 66 20.12 -20.28 -13.62
CA ARG A 66 19.17 -19.17 -13.44
C ARG A 66 18.90 -18.49 -14.78
N ILE A 67 17.64 -18.44 -15.21
CA ILE A 67 17.21 -17.72 -16.42
C ILE A 67 17.48 -16.22 -16.22
N LYS A 68 18.35 -15.65 -17.05
CA LYS A 68 18.72 -14.22 -17.00
C LYS A 68 18.08 -13.46 -18.16
N LEU A 69 17.85 -12.17 -17.96
CA LEU A 69 17.43 -11.27 -19.05
C LEU A 69 18.53 -11.17 -20.10
N THR A 70 18.17 -11.35 -21.37
CA THR A 70 19.07 -11.07 -22.50
C THR A 70 19.29 -9.55 -22.66
N GLU A 71 20.31 -9.12 -23.41
CA GLU A 71 20.54 -7.68 -23.64
C GLU A 71 19.39 -7.01 -24.39
N THR A 72 18.73 -7.71 -25.31
CA THR A 72 17.55 -7.21 -26.03
C THR A 72 16.34 -7.05 -25.10
N GLN A 73 16.12 -8.00 -24.18
CA GLN A 73 15.09 -7.89 -23.14
C GLN A 73 15.41 -6.77 -22.16
N LYS A 74 16.68 -6.59 -21.78
CA LYS A 74 17.12 -5.48 -20.92
C LYS A 74 16.88 -4.13 -21.59
N ALA A 75 17.18 -3.97 -22.88
CA ALA A 75 16.91 -2.74 -23.62
C ALA A 75 15.42 -2.39 -23.62
N PHE A 76 14.57 -3.38 -23.87
CA PHE A 76 13.12 -3.18 -23.78
C PHE A 76 12.65 -2.85 -22.35
N CYS A 77 13.19 -3.52 -21.33
CA CYS A 77 12.90 -3.18 -19.94
C CYS A 77 13.29 -1.74 -19.59
N ARG A 78 14.40 -1.23 -20.15
CA ARG A 78 14.83 0.18 -19.99
C ARG A 78 13.83 1.14 -20.62
N GLU A 79 13.48 0.91 -21.89
CA GLU A 79 12.48 1.70 -22.63
C GLU A 79 11.13 1.72 -21.89
N MET A 80 10.66 0.58 -21.39
CA MET A 80 9.40 0.52 -20.64
C MET A 80 9.52 1.18 -19.26
N ALA A 81 10.69 1.14 -18.64
CA ALA A 81 10.97 1.83 -17.37
C ALA A 81 11.03 3.36 -17.54
N GLU A 82 11.60 3.85 -18.63
CA GLU A 82 11.56 5.28 -19.04
C GLU A 82 10.12 5.77 -19.21
N ASN A 83 9.23 4.91 -19.73
CA ASN A 83 7.79 5.16 -19.83
C ASN A 83 7.01 4.90 -18.53
N HIS A 84 7.69 4.78 -17.39
CA HIS A 84 7.11 4.58 -16.05
C HIS A 84 6.17 3.37 -15.89
N LEU A 85 6.35 2.32 -16.70
CA LEU A 85 5.55 1.10 -16.56
C LEU A 85 5.98 0.26 -15.35
N ARG A 86 4.99 -0.25 -14.59
CA ARG A 86 5.24 -1.11 -13.43
C ARG A 86 5.95 -2.42 -13.85
N PRO A 87 6.90 -2.97 -13.05
CA PRO A 87 7.66 -4.17 -13.40
C PRO A 87 6.82 -5.41 -13.78
N MET A 88 5.64 -5.57 -13.19
CA MET A 88 4.70 -6.65 -13.59
C MET A 88 4.18 -6.44 -15.01
N ARG A 89 3.79 -5.22 -15.37
CA ARG A 89 3.36 -4.87 -16.73
C ARG A 89 4.49 -5.05 -17.73
N ILE A 90 5.73 -4.71 -17.34
CA ILE A 90 6.93 -4.95 -18.15
C ILE A 90 7.13 -6.45 -18.40
N ARG A 91 6.96 -7.32 -17.38
CA ARG A 91 7.07 -8.78 -17.55
C ARG A 91 6.01 -9.35 -18.52
N HIS A 92 4.77 -8.89 -18.43
CA HIS A 92 3.74 -9.30 -19.40
C HIS A 92 4.00 -8.73 -20.81
N ALA A 93 4.54 -7.51 -20.91
CA ALA A 93 4.93 -6.93 -22.18
C ALA A 93 6.11 -7.67 -22.82
N LEU A 94 7.08 -8.15 -22.02
CA LEU A 94 8.16 -9.02 -22.48
C LEU A 94 7.62 -10.30 -23.11
N SER A 95 6.68 -10.97 -22.44
CA SER A 95 6.06 -12.20 -22.95
C SER A 95 5.40 -11.99 -24.32
N ARG A 96 4.66 -10.88 -24.47
CA ARG A 96 4.03 -10.52 -25.76
C ARG A 96 5.04 -10.11 -26.84
N LYS A 97 6.02 -9.27 -26.51
CA LYS A 97 6.99 -8.73 -27.48
C LYS A 97 7.95 -9.78 -28.00
N PHE A 98 8.35 -10.73 -27.15
CA PHE A 98 9.32 -11.78 -27.49
C PHE A 98 8.66 -13.15 -27.71
N SER A 99 7.33 -13.23 -27.76
CA SER A 99 6.55 -14.48 -27.88
C SER A 99 7.04 -15.58 -26.92
N THR A 100 7.47 -15.18 -25.73
CA THR A 100 8.08 -16.07 -24.74
C THR A 100 7.04 -16.39 -23.67
N PRO A 101 6.77 -17.67 -23.37
CA PRO A 101 5.93 -18.07 -22.24
C PRO A 101 6.42 -17.48 -20.90
N LEU A 102 5.50 -17.15 -19.99
CA LEU A 102 5.82 -16.45 -18.73
C LEU A 102 6.69 -17.28 -17.77
N ASP A 103 6.58 -18.60 -17.86
CA ASP A 103 7.37 -19.63 -17.16
C ASP A 103 8.80 -19.75 -17.72
N ALA A 104 9.01 -19.46 -19.00
CA ALA A 104 10.32 -19.40 -19.64
C ALA A 104 11.03 -18.03 -19.47
N LEU A 105 10.35 -17.04 -18.89
CA LEU A 105 10.94 -15.72 -18.60
C LEU A 105 11.61 -15.68 -17.21
N PRO A 106 12.58 -14.77 -17.02
CA PRO A 106 13.09 -14.47 -15.68
C PRO A 106 11.96 -14.16 -14.70
N SER A 107 12.15 -14.56 -13.45
CA SER A 107 11.17 -14.31 -12.40
C SER A 107 10.84 -12.82 -12.28
N LEU A 108 9.64 -12.51 -11.79
CA LEU A 108 9.24 -11.13 -11.53
C LEU A 108 10.28 -10.38 -10.68
N LYS A 109 10.85 -11.05 -9.68
CA LYS A 109 11.90 -10.50 -8.81
C LYS A 109 13.15 -10.09 -9.59
N ALA A 110 13.53 -10.85 -10.62
CA ALA A 110 14.67 -10.50 -11.47
C ALA A 110 14.38 -9.25 -12.33
N VAL A 111 13.17 -9.15 -12.89
CA VAL A 111 12.72 -7.97 -13.66
C VAL A 111 12.62 -6.73 -12.76
N GLN A 112 12.03 -6.88 -11.57
CA GLN A 112 11.95 -5.82 -10.55
C GLN A 112 13.34 -5.31 -10.17
N ASN A 113 14.27 -6.21 -9.83
CA ASN A 113 15.62 -5.82 -9.45
C ASN A 113 16.34 -5.06 -10.56
N PHE A 114 16.20 -5.52 -11.81
CA PHE A 114 16.82 -4.85 -12.96
C PHE A 114 16.22 -3.46 -13.21
N VAL A 115 14.89 -3.36 -13.27
CA VAL A 115 14.17 -2.10 -13.51
C VAL A 115 14.44 -1.10 -12.38
N ASN A 116 14.40 -1.53 -11.12
CA ASN A 116 14.66 -0.67 -9.97
C ASN A 116 16.11 -0.18 -9.95
N HIS A 117 17.08 -1.05 -10.26
CA HIS A 117 18.48 -0.64 -10.38
C HIS A 117 18.64 0.39 -11.51
N TYR A 118 18.13 0.10 -12.71
CA TYR A 118 18.22 1.01 -13.84
C TYR A 118 17.55 2.37 -13.57
N ALA A 119 16.35 2.37 -12.99
CA ALA A 119 15.63 3.59 -12.64
C ALA A 119 16.40 4.45 -11.62
N ARG A 120 16.99 3.83 -10.59
CA ARG A 120 17.83 4.53 -9.61
C ARG A 120 19.09 5.11 -10.23
N THR A 121 19.76 4.34 -11.09
CA THR A 121 21.06 4.72 -11.65
C THR A 121 20.96 5.74 -12.80
N TYR A 122 19.93 5.65 -13.66
CA TYR A 122 19.89 6.38 -14.93
C TYR A 122 18.66 7.26 -15.16
N LEU A 123 17.54 7.00 -14.47
CA LEU A 123 16.31 7.80 -14.65
C LEU A 123 16.14 8.88 -13.58
N GLU A 124 17.22 9.18 -12.85
CA GLU A 124 17.20 10.03 -11.65
C GLU A 124 16.05 9.69 -10.69
N ASN A 125 15.59 8.43 -10.69
CA ASN A 125 14.61 7.94 -9.72
C ASN A 125 15.31 7.63 -8.38
N HIS A 126 16.23 8.53 -8.00
CA HIS A 126 16.38 8.88 -6.61
C HIS A 126 15.09 9.63 -6.31
N ASP A 127 14.13 8.95 -5.67
CA ASP A 127 13.13 9.69 -4.93
C ASP A 127 13.92 10.72 -4.14
N ARG A 128 13.76 12.02 -4.44
CA ARG A 128 14.50 13.08 -3.73
C ARG A 128 13.86 13.23 -2.36
N VAL A 129 13.76 12.13 -1.60
CA VAL A 129 13.10 12.02 -0.31
C VAL A 129 13.70 13.04 0.64
N ASP A 130 14.99 13.33 0.51
CA ASP A 130 15.64 14.38 1.30
C ASP A 130 15.20 15.79 0.90
N GLU A 131 15.03 16.09 -0.39
CA GLU A 131 14.47 17.38 -0.84
C GLU A 131 12.99 17.52 -0.51
N LEU A 132 12.21 16.45 -0.70
CA LEU A 132 10.81 16.38 -0.33
C LEU A 132 10.65 16.53 1.18
N ARG A 133 11.48 15.85 1.98
CA ARG A 133 11.51 15.99 3.44
C ARG A 133 11.84 17.42 3.83
N LYS A 134 12.85 18.04 3.20
CA LYS A 134 13.14 19.47 3.40
C LYS A 134 11.94 20.35 3.03
N TRP A 135 11.26 20.08 1.92
CA TRP A 135 10.10 20.84 1.47
C TRP A 135 8.92 20.75 2.45
N ILE A 136 8.64 19.54 2.95
CA ILE A 136 7.63 19.26 3.97
C ILE A 136 8.01 19.98 5.27
N HIS A 137 9.22 19.76 5.76
CA HIS A 137 9.70 20.33 7.03
C HIS A 137 9.74 21.86 7.00
N ALA A 138 10.02 22.47 5.86
CA ALA A 138 9.97 23.93 5.68
C ALA A 138 8.55 24.51 5.74
N ARG A 139 7.53 23.68 5.56
CA ARG A 139 6.09 24.04 5.59
C ARG A 139 5.36 23.32 6.70
N ASN A 140 6.06 22.78 7.69
CA ASN A 140 5.41 22.13 8.82
C ASN A 140 4.59 23.16 9.60
N TYR A 141 3.40 22.78 10.07
CA TYR A 141 2.61 23.62 10.93
C TYR A 141 3.41 24.07 12.16
N THR A 142 3.52 25.38 12.33
CA THR A 142 4.18 26.04 13.46
C THR A 142 3.18 26.75 14.37
N GLY A 143 1.95 26.97 13.89
CA GLY A 143 0.94 27.79 14.56
C GLY A 143 0.99 29.26 14.16
N ALA A 144 2.08 29.71 13.52
CA ALA A 144 2.24 31.09 13.07
C ALA A 144 1.63 31.35 11.67
N GLU A 145 1.20 30.31 10.96
CA GLU A 145 0.68 30.44 9.60
C GLU A 145 -0.59 31.30 9.53
N GLU A 146 -0.74 32.10 8.48
CA GLU A 146 -1.96 32.86 8.24
C GLU A 146 -3.17 31.93 8.01
N ILE A 147 -4.39 32.47 8.17
CA ILE A 147 -5.63 31.69 8.14
C ILE A 147 -5.79 30.85 6.86
N THR A 148 -5.38 31.38 5.71
CA THR A 148 -5.44 30.71 4.40
C THR A 148 -4.09 30.15 3.94
N GLN A 149 -3.03 30.31 4.72
CA GLN A 149 -1.71 29.81 4.33
C GLN A 149 -1.66 28.29 4.46
N PRO A 150 -1.24 27.57 3.41
CA PRO A 150 -1.13 26.12 3.46
C PRO A 150 0.07 25.69 4.29
N PHE A 151 -0.13 24.63 5.06
CA PHE A 151 0.91 23.96 5.83
C PHE A 151 0.79 22.44 5.66
N THR A 152 1.87 21.76 6.02
CA THR A 152 1.97 20.31 6.08
C THR A 152 1.96 19.82 7.52
N PHE A 153 1.45 18.61 7.72
CA PHE A 153 1.41 17.94 9.02
C PHE A 153 1.37 16.42 8.83
N GLY A 154 1.69 15.68 9.88
CA GLY A 154 1.64 14.20 9.88
C GLY A 154 1.19 13.68 11.24
N TRP A 155 1.21 12.36 11.44
CA TRP A 155 0.90 11.75 12.74
C TRP A 155 2.16 11.55 13.60
N GLU A 156 3.09 10.74 13.12
CA GLU A 156 4.38 10.54 13.78
C GLU A 156 5.23 11.80 13.65
N LEU A 157 5.80 12.23 14.77
CA LEU A 157 6.71 13.37 14.83
C LEU A 157 8.09 12.89 15.25
N ASP A 158 9.13 13.50 14.68
CA ASP A 158 10.51 13.29 15.10
C ASP A 158 10.80 13.99 16.45
N GLY A 159 12.02 13.80 16.97
CA GLY A 159 12.44 14.40 18.25
C GLY A 159 12.46 15.94 18.26
N VAL A 160 12.24 16.60 17.11
CA VAL A 160 12.18 18.06 16.96
C VAL A 160 10.73 18.51 16.63
N GLY A 161 9.76 17.60 16.71
CA GLY A 161 8.34 17.91 16.49
C GLY A 161 7.93 18.03 15.03
N LYS A 162 8.77 17.62 14.08
CA LYS A 162 8.43 17.65 12.64
C LYS A 162 7.86 16.31 12.18
N PRO A 163 7.01 16.27 11.14
CA PRO A 163 6.46 15.03 10.61
C PRO A 163 7.56 14.06 10.17
N VAL A 164 7.44 12.80 10.59
CA VAL A 164 8.29 11.72 10.09
C VAL A 164 7.90 11.44 8.64
N VAL A 165 8.83 11.68 7.73
CA VAL A 165 8.63 11.41 6.30
C VAL A 165 9.13 10.01 5.98
N GLY A 166 8.20 9.07 5.84
CA GLY A 166 8.45 7.69 5.43
C GLY A 166 9.04 7.58 4.03
N ASN A 167 9.52 6.39 3.67
CA ASN A 167 10.04 6.10 2.33
C ASN A 167 9.00 5.39 1.45
N GLY A 168 7.78 5.18 1.96
CA GLY A 168 6.69 4.54 1.23
C GLY A 168 6.73 3.00 1.26
N LEU A 169 7.64 2.40 2.04
CA LEU A 169 7.61 0.97 2.33
C LEU A 169 6.56 0.67 3.42
N ASP A 170 6.16 -0.58 3.55
CA ASP A 170 5.11 -0.99 4.50
C ASP A 170 5.54 -0.77 5.95
N GLU A 171 6.84 -0.93 6.25
CA GLU A 171 7.39 -0.66 7.58
C GLU A 171 7.56 0.84 7.88
N ARG A 172 7.57 1.68 6.84
CA ARG A 172 7.78 3.14 6.95
C ARG A 172 6.90 3.89 5.94
N PRO A 173 5.57 3.87 6.17
CA PRO A 173 4.61 4.46 5.25
C PRO A 173 4.85 5.97 5.11
N PHE A 174 4.70 6.48 3.89
CA PHE A 174 4.66 7.91 3.62
C PHE A 174 3.24 8.41 3.93
N ILE A 175 3.09 9.33 4.87
CA ILE A 175 1.79 9.88 5.28
C ILE A 175 1.96 11.36 5.57
N ILE A 176 1.51 12.22 4.65
CA ILE A 176 1.63 13.68 4.80
C ILE A 176 0.33 14.36 4.44
N GLY A 177 -0.22 15.10 5.40
CA GLY A 177 -1.40 15.95 5.27
C GLY A 177 -1.03 17.37 4.86
N ILE A 178 -1.91 17.99 4.06
CA ILE A 178 -1.85 19.38 3.64
C ILE A 178 -3.20 20.02 3.94
N SER A 179 -3.19 21.16 4.62
CA SER A 179 -4.40 21.93 4.92
C SER A 179 -4.06 23.42 5.15
N THR A 180 -5.08 24.21 5.45
CA THR A 180 -4.99 25.58 5.96
C THR A 180 -5.83 25.68 7.23
N LYS A 181 -5.60 26.70 8.07
CA LYS A 181 -6.42 26.90 9.26
C LYS A 181 -7.90 27.08 8.87
N ALA A 182 -8.18 27.83 7.80
CA ALA A 182 -9.52 28.05 7.27
C ALA A 182 -10.26 26.74 6.93
N LEU A 183 -9.56 25.75 6.37
CA LEU A 183 -10.16 24.46 6.02
C LEU A 183 -10.42 23.60 7.27
N ILE A 184 -9.47 23.53 8.21
CA ILE A 184 -9.64 22.80 9.48
C ILE A 184 -10.81 23.39 10.30
N LEU A 185 -10.94 24.72 10.33
CA LEU A 185 -11.99 25.42 11.06
C LEU A 185 -13.40 25.12 10.52
N ARG A 186 -13.56 24.53 9.32
CA ARG A 186 -14.88 24.07 8.85
C ARG A 186 -15.47 22.95 9.71
N MET A 187 -14.64 22.25 10.48
CA MET A 187 -15.08 21.24 11.45
C MET A 187 -15.51 21.83 12.81
N LEU A 188 -15.50 23.15 12.99
CA LEU A 188 -16.00 23.79 14.23
C LEU A 188 -17.53 23.77 14.35
N LEU A 189 -18.23 23.27 13.33
CA LEU A 189 -19.68 23.07 13.38
C LEU A 189 -20.04 22.05 14.46
N LEU A 190 -21.28 22.12 14.94
CA LEU A 190 -21.79 21.11 15.86
C LEU A 190 -21.74 19.72 15.19
N PRO A 191 -21.42 18.63 15.93
CA PRO A 191 -21.22 17.29 15.37
C PRO A 191 -22.43 16.72 14.61
N ASP A 192 -23.64 17.20 14.90
CA ASP A 192 -24.90 16.84 14.23
C ASP A 192 -25.19 17.66 12.97
N ARG A 193 -24.33 18.64 12.64
CA ARG A 193 -24.50 19.54 11.49
C ARG A 193 -23.59 19.24 10.32
N PHE A 194 -22.72 18.24 10.45
CA PHE A 194 -21.87 17.82 9.35
C PHE A 194 -21.69 16.29 9.32
N ILE A 195 -21.31 15.80 8.13
CA ILE A 195 -20.81 14.45 7.93
C ILE A 195 -19.34 14.57 7.55
N LEU A 196 -18.45 13.88 8.26
CA LEU A 196 -17.05 13.78 7.87
C LEU A 196 -16.94 12.80 6.70
N HIS A 197 -16.26 13.17 5.63
CA HIS A 197 -16.04 12.33 4.46
C HIS A 197 -14.56 11.95 4.36
N ILE A 198 -14.31 10.69 4.04
CA ILE A 198 -12.98 10.16 3.75
C ILE A 198 -13.10 9.37 2.45
N ASP A 199 -12.28 9.73 1.46
CA ASP A 199 -12.24 9.04 0.18
C ASP A 199 -10.80 8.99 -0.31
N ALA A 200 -10.34 7.83 -0.79
CA ALA A 200 -9.00 7.67 -1.32
C ALA A 200 -9.04 7.61 -2.85
N THR A 201 -8.37 8.56 -3.51
CA THR A 201 -8.38 8.68 -4.98
C THR A 201 -6.98 8.65 -5.57
N TYR A 202 -6.83 7.85 -6.61
CA TYR A 202 -5.58 7.60 -7.32
C TYR A 202 -5.31 8.60 -8.46
N LYS A 203 -6.30 9.41 -8.86
CA LYS A 203 -6.26 10.24 -10.07
C LYS A 203 -5.67 11.63 -9.86
N MET A 204 -5.24 11.96 -8.64
CA MET A 204 -4.83 13.33 -8.29
C MET A 204 -3.32 13.58 -8.34
N ASN A 205 -2.50 12.57 -8.66
CA ASN A 205 -1.07 12.79 -8.89
C ASN A 205 -0.51 11.89 -10.00
N TYR A 206 0.56 12.37 -10.66
CA TYR A 206 1.19 11.69 -11.78
C TYR A 206 1.86 10.36 -11.41
N ARG A 207 2.18 10.18 -10.12
CA ARG A 207 2.85 8.99 -9.58
C ARG A 207 1.88 7.90 -9.12
N GLU A 208 0.57 8.11 -9.30
CA GLU A 208 -0.51 7.22 -8.85
C GLU A 208 -0.48 6.87 -7.34
N TYR A 209 0.12 7.72 -6.49
CA TYR A 209 -0.02 7.56 -5.05
C TYR A 209 -1.48 7.80 -4.63
N PRO A 210 -2.04 7.01 -3.71
CA PRO A 210 -3.34 7.35 -3.15
C PRO A 210 -3.31 8.73 -2.50
N VAL A 211 -4.31 9.56 -2.81
CA VAL A 211 -4.58 10.79 -2.08
C VAL A 211 -5.88 10.62 -1.32
N VAL A 212 -5.82 10.65 0.01
CA VAL A 212 -6.99 10.64 0.87
C VAL A 212 -7.51 12.06 0.99
N VAL A 213 -8.72 12.29 0.46
CA VAL A 213 -9.46 13.54 0.60
C VAL A 213 -10.28 13.45 1.87
N ILE A 214 -10.07 14.40 2.78
CA ILE A 214 -10.95 14.61 3.92
C ILE A 214 -11.77 15.85 3.67
N GLY A 215 -13.08 15.74 3.82
CA GLY A 215 -14.00 16.86 3.73
C GLY A 215 -15.15 16.75 4.72
N VAL A 216 -15.94 17.80 4.80
CA VAL A 216 -17.20 17.79 5.53
C VAL A 216 -18.34 18.18 4.59
N SER A 217 -19.45 17.46 4.66
CA SER A 217 -20.70 17.92 4.03
C SER A 217 -21.56 18.62 5.05
N ASP A 218 -22.07 19.79 4.69
CA ASP A 218 -23.01 20.55 5.52
C ASP A 218 -24.47 20.12 5.29
N ARG A 219 -25.39 20.73 6.05
CA ARG A 219 -26.84 20.47 5.92
C ARG A 219 -27.43 20.89 4.57
N SER A 220 -26.75 21.76 3.83
CA SER A 220 -27.12 22.18 2.48
C SER A 220 -26.57 21.22 1.41
N ARG A 221 -25.96 20.09 1.84
CA ARG A 221 -25.33 19.09 0.98
C ARG A 221 -24.13 19.65 0.19
N GLY A 222 -23.55 20.75 0.67
CA GLY A 222 -22.30 21.29 0.14
C GLY A 222 -21.13 20.49 0.69
N PHE A 223 -20.29 19.96 -0.19
CA PHE A 223 -19.03 19.31 0.20
C PHE A 223 -17.91 20.34 0.32
N HIS A 224 -17.17 20.26 1.43
CA HIS A 224 -16.12 21.19 1.79
C HIS A 224 -14.85 20.45 2.14
N VAL A 225 -13.79 20.61 1.34
CA VAL A 225 -12.49 20.01 1.66
C VAL A 225 -11.96 20.56 2.99
N VAL A 226 -11.38 19.68 3.79
CA VAL A 226 -10.73 19.98 5.07
C VAL A 226 -9.24 19.72 4.98
N ALA A 227 -8.83 18.59 4.40
CA ALA A 227 -7.42 18.24 4.26
C ALA A 227 -7.22 17.26 3.10
N LEU A 228 -6.01 17.26 2.54
CA LEU A 228 -5.56 16.28 1.56
C LEU A 228 -4.36 15.54 2.14
N PHE A 229 -4.38 14.22 2.08
CA PHE A 229 -3.26 13.39 2.54
C PHE A 229 -2.69 12.59 1.38
N ILE A 230 -1.38 12.68 1.20
CA ILE A 230 -0.66 11.79 0.29
C ILE A 230 -0.22 10.59 1.13
N VAL A 231 -0.66 9.40 0.74
CA VAL A 231 -0.33 8.15 1.44
C VAL A 231 0.29 7.13 0.49
N SER A 232 1.17 6.27 1.02
CA SER A 232 1.78 5.18 0.21
C SER A 232 0.96 3.90 0.17
N GLN A 233 0.11 3.64 1.18
CA GLN A 233 -0.74 2.45 1.26
C GLN A 233 -2.11 2.79 1.81
N GLU A 234 -3.10 1.95 1.50
CA GLU A 234 -4.47 2.04 2.00
C GLU A 234 -4.73 0.95 3.05
N THR A 235 -3.99 1.02 4.16
CA THR A 235 -4.14 0.08 5.27
C THR A 235 -4.78 0.76 6.47
N GLN A 236 -5.37 -0.03 7.38
CA GLN A 236 -6.01 0.50 8.58
C GLN A 236 -5.05 1.39 9.40
N PRO A 237 -3.79 0.99 9.69
CA PRO A 237 -2.86 1.85 10.43
C PRO A 237 -2.59 3.19 9.74
N VAL A 238 -2.56 3.23 8.41
CA VAL A 238 -2.37 4.47 7.65
C VAL A 238 -3.58 5.39 7.80
N PHE A 239 -4.80 4.86 7.63
CA PHE A 239 -6.03 5.64 7.84
C PHE A 239 -6.18 6.11 9.29
N GLU A 240 -5.80 5.30 10.28
CA GLU A 240 -5.76 5.74 11.68
C GLU A 240 -4.79 6.89 11.89
N ALA A 241 -3.58 6.82 11.33
CA ALA A 241 -2.60 7.90 11.41
C ALA A 241 -3.13 9.19 10.76
N VAL A 242 -3.75 9.08 9.58
CA VAL A 242 -4.41 10.19 8.89
C VAL A 242 -5.45 10.85 9.80
N LEU A 243 -6.38 10.08 10.35
CA LEU A 243 -7.46 10.62 11.20
C LEU A 243 -6.96 11.17 12.53
N ARG A 244 -6.03 10.49 13.20
CA ARG A 244 -5.44 10.98 14.45
C ARG A 244 -4.65 12.28 14.23
N SER A 245 -3.95 12.40 13.10
CA SER A 245 -3.25 13.64 12.74
C SER A 245 -4.23 14.80 12.51
N LEU A 246 -5.38 14.52 11.87
CA LEU A 246 -6.46 15.49 11.69
C LEU A 246 -7.02 15.96 13.04
N CYS A 247 -7.38 15.03 13.94
CA CYS A 247 -7.87 15.35 15.28
C CYS A 247 -6.88 16.22 16.04
N ARG A 248 -5.58 15.89 15.96
CA ARG A 248 -4.52 16.68 16.59
C ARG A 248 -4.42 18.08 16.00
N MET A 249 -4.48 18.23 14.68
CA MET A 249 -4.46 19.57 14.04
C MET A 249 -5.66 20.40 14.45
N PHE A 250 -6.85 19.79 14.47
CA PHE A 250 -8.06 20.47 14.93
C PHE A 250 -7.89 20.97 16.37
N TYR A 251 -7.38 20.13 17.27
CA TYR A 251 -7.10 20.53 18.65
C TYR A 251 -6.07 21.66 18.72
N TRP A 252 -4.93 21.56 18.02
CA TRP A 252 -3.91 22.61 18.04
C TRP A 252 -4.44 23.97 17.54
N ILE A 253 -5.33 23.98 16.56
CA ILE A 253 -5.89 25.21 15.99
C ILE A 253 -7.02 25.78 16.86
N THR A 254 -7.86 24.93 17.43
CA THR A 254 -9.13 25.36 18.06
C THR A 254 -9.15 25.26 19.58
N GLN A 255 -8.19 24.53 20.16
CA GLN A 255 -8.19 24.12 21.57
C GLN A 255 -9.45 23.34 21.98
N LYS A 256 -10.05 22.62 21.03
CA LYS A 256 -11.24 21.77 21.24
C LYS A 256 -10.98 20.38 20.70
N GLU A 257 -11.56 19.37 21.35
CA GLU A 257 -11.57 18.02 20.80
C GLU A 257 -12.51 17.93 19.61
N LEU A 258 -12.08 17.22 18.56
CA LEU A 258 -12.92 16.97 17.40
C LEU A 258 -13.93 15.87 17.74
N ILE A 259 -15.21 16.24 17.79
CA ILE A 259 -16.31 15.28 17.99
C ILE A 259 -16.97 15.01 16.63
N VAL A 260 -16.99 13.74 16.24
CA VAL A 260 -17.62 13.28 15.00
C VAL A 260 -18.78 12.36 15.35
N THR A 261 -19.98 12.69 14.86
CA THR A 261 -21.18 11.84 14.99
C THR A 261 -21.34 10.96 13.76
N TYR A 262 -21.12 11.50 12.56
CA TYR A 262 -21.25 10.77 11.31
C TYR A 262 -19.97 10.86 10.50
N ALA A 263 -19.43 9.72 10.08
CA ALA A 263 -18.31 9.67 9.14
C ALA A 263 -18.64 8.72 7.99
N MET A 264 -18.59 9.23 6.77
CA MET A 264 -18.78 8.48 5.54
C MET A 264 -17.43 8.13 4.91
N ALA A 265 -17.21 6.84 4.73
CA ALA A 265 -16.03 6.29 4.09
C ALA A 265 -16.46 5.36 2.94
N ASP A 266 -15.49 4.87 2.18
CA ASP A 266 -15.75 3.80 1.23
C ASP A 266 -16.27 2.56 1.95
N ALA A 267 -16.91 1.67 1.18
CA ALA A 267 -17.26 0.35 1.68
C ALA A 267 -15.99 -0.54 1.75
N ASP A 268 -14.97 -0.09 2.48
CA ASP A 268 -13.69 -0.74 2.68
C ASP A 268 -13.44 -1.02 4.17
N GLN A 269 -12.89 -2.22 4.46
CA GLN A 269 -12.70 -2.69 5.83
C GLN A 269 -11.64 -1.87 6.57
N ALA A 270 -10.57 -1.46 5.88
CA ALA A 270 -9.49 -0.71 6.51
C ALA A 270 -9.96 0.69 6.93
N GLN A 271 -10.73 1.38 6.08
CA GLN A 271 -11.33 2.66 6.43
C GLN A 271 -12.35 2.52 7.57
N TYR A 272 -13.24 1.51 7.51
CA TYR A 272 -14.23 1.25 8.56
C TYR A 272 -13.56 1.00 9.93
N ASN A 273 -12.55 0.12 9.98
CA ASN A 273 -11.86 -0.20 11.23
C ASN A 273 -11.11 1.02 11.77
N ALA A 274 -10.49 1.82 10.90
CA ALA A 274 -9.78 3.04 11.32
C ALA A 274 -10.75 4.07 11.92
N LEU A 275 -11.91 4.28 11.30
CA LEU A 275 -12.97 5.12 11.82
C LEU A 275 -13.42 4.67 13.22
N GLN A 276 -13.66 3.37 13.39
CA GLN A 276 -14.05 2.81 14.69
C GLN A 276 -12.95 2.96 15.75
N SER A 277 -11.69 2.73 15.37
CA SER A 277 -10.53 2.87 16.27
C SER A 277 -10.34 4.31 16.76
N VAL A 278 -10.62 5.31 15.90
CA VAL A 278 -10.38 6.73 16.23
C VAL A 278 -11.60 7.38 16.89
N PHE A 279 -12.81 7.14 16.39
CA PHE A 279 -14.03 7.81 16.83
C PHE A 279 -15.01 6.92 17.61
N GLY A 280 -14.85 5.60 17.59
CA GLY A 280 -15.79 4.65 18.19
C GLY A 280 -15.92 4.70 19.72
N ARG A 281 -15.07 5.48 20.41
CA ARG A 281 -15.27 5.80 21.84
C ARG A 281 -16.46 6.72 22.08
N ASN A 282 -16.86 7.50 21.07
CA ASN A 282 -18.08 8.30 21.14
C ASN A 282 -19.30 7.35 20.96
N PRO A 283 -20.18 7.20 21.97
CA PRO A 283 -21.34 6.30 21.87
C PRO A 283 -22.36 6.74 20.81
N HIS A 284 -22.28 8.00 20.35
CA HIS A 284 -23.12 8.54 19.28
C HIS A 284 -22.44 8.49 17.91
N PHE A 285 -21.27 7.86 17.79
CA PHE A 285 -20.58 7.74 16.52
C PHE A 285 -21.23 6.66 15.64
N HIS A 286 -21.50 7.03 14.39
CA HIS A 286 -22.08 6.18 13.37
C HIS A 286 -21.22 6.24 12.10
N PRO A 287 -20.43 5.20 11.79
CA PRO A 287 -19.80 5.10 10.49
C PRO A 287 -20.87 4.83 9.42
N LEU A 288 -20.73 5.52 8.30
CA LEU A 288 -21.60 5.42 7.15
C LEU A 288 -20.79 4.89 5.97
N MET A 289 -21.40 4.07 5.14
CA MET A 289 -20.84 3.69 3.86
C MET A 289 -21.25 4.70 2.79
N CYS A 290 -20.31 5.07 1.92
CA CYS A 290 -20.58 5.90 0.76
C CYS A 290 -21.62 5.22 -0.14
N PHE A 291 -22.76 5.87 -0.33
CA PHE A 291 -23.86 5.31 -1.13
C PHE A 291 -23.43 5.02 -2.57
N PHE A 292 -22.60 5.86 -3.16
CA PHE A 292 -22.05 5.63 -4.51
C PHE A 292 -21.24 4.34 -4.58
N HIS A 293 -20.29 4.13 -3.67
CA HIS A 293 -19.48 2.91 -3.63
C HIS A 293 -20.31 1.67 -3.25
N GLY A 294 -21.31 1.83 -2.37
CA GLY A 294 -22.30 0.79 -2.08
C GLY A 294 -23.06 0.38 -3.34
N MET A 295 -23.57 1.34 -4.11
CA MET A 295 -24.26 1.08 -5.38
C MET A 295 -23.32 0.47 -6.43
N GLU A 296 -22.05 0.88 -6.50
CA GLU A 296 -21.07 0.26 -7.41
C GLU A 296 -20.89 -1.24 -7.10
N LYS A 297 -20.82 -1.60 -5.81
CA LYS A 297 -20.78 -3.01 -5.38
C LYS A 297 -22.06 -3.75 -5.72
N VAL A 298 -23.23 -3.16 -5.48
CA VAL A 298 -24.53 -3.73 -5.85
C VAL A 298 -24.59 -4.01 -7.35
N GLN A 299 -24.20 -3.04 -8.19
CA GLN A 299 -24.18 -3.17 -9.65
C GLN A 299 -23.24 -4.31 -10.11
N LYS A 300 -22.08 -4.47 -9.47
CA LYS A 300 -21.18 -5.59 -9.75
C LYS A 300 -21.82 -6.92 -9.37
N ALA A 301 -22.50 -7.00 -8.23
CA ALA A 301 -23.12 -8.22 -7.73
C ALA A 301 -24.32 -8.69 -8.58
N ILE A 302 -25.11 -7.77 -9.13
CA ILE A 302 -26.32 -8.08 -9.92
C ILE A 302 -26.04 -8.23 -11.42
N LYS A 303 -24.80 -8.07 -11.88
CA LYS A 303 -24.44 -8.06 -13.32
C LYS A 303 -24.89 -9.32 -14.09
N GLY A 304 -24.98 -10.46 -13.41
CA GLY A 304 -25.41 -11.72 -14.00
C GLY A 304 -26.92 -11.99 -13.91
N PHE A 305 -27.70 -11.11 -13.29
CA PHE A 305 -29.13 -11.34 -13.07
C PHE A 305 -29.97 -10.94 -14.29
N PRO A 306 -31.18 -11.55 -14.44
CA PRO A 306 -32.17 -11.06 -15.39
C PRO A 306 -32.46 -9.57 -15.15
N SER A 307 -32.69 -8.81 -16.22
CA SER A 307 -32.84 -7.34 -16.16
C SER A 307 -33.93 -6.86 -15.20
N LEU A 308 -35.06 -7.58 -15.15
CA LEU A 308 -36.16 -7.29 -14.23
C LEU A 308 -35.76 -7.49 -12.77
N VAL A 309 -35.02 -8.56 -12.47
CA VAL A 309 -34.53 -8.86 -11.11
C VAL A 309 -33.48 -7.82 -10.69
N ALA A 310 -32.52 -7.52 -11.56
CA ALA A 310 -31.51 -6.49 -11.29
C ALA A 310 -32.14 -5.11 -11.04
N SER A 311 -33.15 -4.74 -11.83
CA SER A 311 -33.86 -3.47 -11.67
C SER A 311 -34.69 -3.42 -10.38
N ALA A 312 -35.29 -4.53 -9.97
CA ALA A 312 -35.99 -4.64 -8.69
C ALA A 312 -35.02 -4.43 -7.51
N VAL A 313 -33.87 -5.11 -7.52
CA VAL A 313 -32.83 -4.94 -6.48
C VAL A 313 -32.35 -3.49 -6.39
N VAL A 314 -32.09 -2.84 -7.53
CA VAL A 314 -31.67 -1.43 -7.55
C VAL A 314 -32.74 -0.54 -6.94
N ARG A 315 -34.01 -0.70 -7.34
CA ARG A 315 -35.12 0.06 -6.76
C ARG A 315 -35.21 -0.13 -5.25
N ASP A 316 -35.16 -1.37 -4.78
CA ASP A 316 -35.26 -1.70 -3.36
C ASP A 316 -34.12 -1.02 -2.55
N VAL A 317 -32.89 -0.99 -3.08
CA VAL A 317 -31.76 -0.28 -2.44
C VAL A 317 -31.96 1.23 -2.43
N TYR A 318 -32.54 1.82 -3.48
CA TYR A 318 -32.91 3.23 -3.49
C TYR A 318 -34.04 3.56 -2.52
N ASP A 319 -35.04 2.69 -2.39
CA ASP A 319 -36.12 2.85 -1.41
C ASP A 319 -35.56 2.90 0.02
N LEU A 320 -34.57 2.06 0.33
CA LEU A 320 -33.82 2.15 1.58
C LEU A 320 -33.11 3.49 1.74
N HIS A 321 -32.42 3.97 0.70
CA HIS A 321 -31.71 5.25 0.75
C HIS A 321 -32.64 6.45 0.97
N PHE A 322 -33.87 6.40 0.45
CA PHE A 322 -34.86 7.47 0.58
C PHE A 322 -35.71 7.41 1.84
N ALA A 323 -35.51 6.41 2.71
CA ALA A 323 -36.19 6.35 4.00
C ALA A 323 -35.97 7.63 4.81
N ARG A 324 -37.04 8.21 5.36
CA ARG A 324 -37.03 9.50 6.05
C ARG A 324 -36.69 9.38 7.53
N SER A 325 -36.65 8.17 8.05
CA SER A 325 -36.31 7.89 9.45
C SER A 325 -35.62 6.54 9.58
N HIS A 326 -34.90 6.36 10.68
CA HIS A 326 -34.30 5.07 11.01
C HIS A 326 -35.36 3.97 11.15
N THR A 327 -36.52 4.26 11.74
CA THR A 327 -37.61 3.30 11.88
C THR A 327 -38.16 2.86 10.52
N GLU A 328 -38.41 3.80 9.62
CA GLU A 328 -38.87 3.51 8.26
C GLU A 328 -37.82 2.69 7.49
N PHE A 329 -36.54 3.06 7.62
CA PHE A 329 -35.43 2.30 7.03
C PHE A 329 -35.43 0.85 7.49
N MET A 330 -35.56 0.61 8.81
CA MET A 330 -35.54 -0.75 9.37
C MET A 330 -36.74 -1.57 8.89
N GLN A 331 -37.93 -0.97 8.84
CA GLN A 331 -39.14 -1.63 8.33
C GLN A 331 -39.05 -1.95 6.83
N LEU A 332 -38.50 -1.04 6.03
CA LEU A 332 -38.23 -1.29 4.61
C LEU A 332 -37.22 -2.42 4.44
N ARG A 333 -36.11 -2.38 5.21
CA ARG A 333 -35.05 -3.38 5.17
C ARG A 333 -35.58 -4.77 5.49
N GLU A 334 -36.36 -4.93 6.54
CA GLU A 334 -36.96 -6.22 6.90
C GLU A 334 -37.87 -6.77 5.79
N ARG A 335 -38.71 -5.92 5.20
CA ARG A 335 -39.59 -6.32 4.09
C ARG A 335 -38.80 -6.72 2.84
N ILE A 336 -37.81 -5.92 2.46
CA ILE A 336 -36.95 -6.17 1.30
C ILE A 336 -36.14 -7.45 1.49
N LEU A 337 -35.48 -7.63 2.64
CA LEU A 337 -34.73 -8.85 2.93
C LEU A 337 -35.62 -10.10 2.93
N LYS A 338 -36.84 -10.00 3.47
CA LYS A 338 -37.81 -11.10 3.41
C LYS A 338 -38.17 -11.46 1.96
N ALA A 339 -38.37 -10.45 1.10
CA ALA A 339 -38.65 -10.68 -0.32
C ALA A 339 -37.44 -11.30 -1.04
N TRP A 340 -36.23 -10.78 -0.82
CA TRP A 340 -35.01 -11.33 -1.42
C TRP A 340 -34.72 -12.76 -0.95
N ASN A 341 -34.99 -13.10 0.31
CA ASN A 341 -34.82 -14.46 0.83
C ASN A 341 -35.85 -15.46 0.29
N ALA A 342 -37.00 -14.98 -0.17
CA ALA A 342 -38.04 -15.83 -0.78
C ALA A 342 -37.76 -16.14 -2.26
N ASP A 343 -36.88 -15.37 -2.92
CA ASP A 343 -36.47 -15.59 -4.30
C ASP A 343 -35.16 -16.40 -4.34
N PRO A 344 -35.17 -17.64 -4.88
CA PRO A 344 -33.96 -18.46 -5.00
C PRO A 344 -32.81 -17.78 -5.77
N MET A 345 -33.09 -16.89 -6.72
CA MET A 345 -32.07 -16.15 -7.46
C MET A 345 -31.35 -15.11 -6.58
N LEU A 346 -32.05 -14.56 -5.59
CA LEU A 346 -31.54 -13.49 -4.73
C LEU A 346 -30.98 -14.00 -3.40
N LEU A 347 -31.14 -15.28 -3.06
CA LEU A 347 -30.71 -15.81 -1.77
C LEU A 347 -29.22 -15.54 -1.46
N ALA A 348 -28.33 -15.84 -2.41
CA ALA A 348 -26.89 -15.58 -2.26
C ALA A 348 -26.58 -14.08 -2.17
N PHE A 349 -27.30 -13.25 -2.94
CA PHE A 349 -27.15 -11.79 -2.90
C PHE A 349 -27.63 -11.21 -1.56
N SER A 350 -28.75 -11.71 -1.03
CA SER A 350 -29.29 -11.32 0.27
C SER A 350 -28.32 -11.65 1.41
N GLN A 351 -27.73 -12.85 1.38
CA GLN A 351 -26.68 -13.24 2.33
C GLN A 351 -25.46 -12.33 2.25
N TYR A 352 -25.00 -12.02 1.02
CA TYR A 352 -23.92 -11.08 0.80
C TYR A 352 -24.22 -9.71 1.40
N MET A 353 -25.40 -9.13 1.11
CA MET A 353 -25.79 -7.80 1.60
C MET A 353 -26.01 -7.75 3.12
N THR A 354 -26.35 -8.87 3.75
CA THR A 354 -26.52 -8.97 5.22
C THR A 354 -25.18 -9.15 5.94
N GLY A 355 -24.15 -9.64 5.24
CA GLY A 355 -22.80 -9.84 5.78
C GLY A 355 -21.83 -8.67 5.53
N GLN A 356 -22.26 -7.63 4.82
CA GLN A 356 -21.57 -6.34 4.74
C GLN A 356 -22.00 -5.46 5.92
#